data_AF-A0A530LFD8-F1
#
_entry.id   AF-A0A530LFD8-F1
#
_cell.length_a   1.000
_cell.length_b   1.000
_cell.length_c   1.000
_cell.angle_alpha   90.00
_cell.angle_beta   90.00
_cell.angle_gamma   90.00
#
_symmetry.space_group_name_H-M   'P 1'
#
loop_
_entity.id
_entity.type
_entity.pdbx_description
1 polymer ?
#
loop_
_entity_poly.entity_id
_entity_poly.type
_entity_poly.pdbx_seq_one_letter_code
_entity_poly.pdbx_strand_id
1 'polypeptide(L)'
;MKHAPKQSLNLVTASPSGSTPSEAQAFLDAHPEIEAFDIVLTDANGVGRGKIVRRHELMSIFEGGRHMPISILGLDITGEDVHETGLIWTTGDGDLRAWPIPGTLVPLFGTQPPRGQVLMAMYHL
;
A
#
# COMPACT_ATOMS: atom_id res chain seq x y z
N MET A 1 45.41 -15.62 3.64
CA MET A 1 44.16 -15.26 4.35
C MET A 1 42.99 -15.56 3.42
N LYS A 2 42.15 -16.55 3.74
CA LYS A 2 41.03 -17.00 2.90
C LYS A 2 39.90 -15.96 2.98
N HIS A 3 39.42 -15.49 1.84
CA HIS A 3 38.21 -14.68 1.75
C HIS A 3 37.01 -15.54 2.18
N ALA A 4 36.33 -15.11 3.26
CA ALA A 4 35.03 -15.65 3.62
C ALA A 4 33.97 -15.07 2.65
N PRO A 5 33.03 -15.88 2.14
CA PRO A 5 31.97 -15.38 1.28
C PRO A 5 31.00 -14.53 2.10
N LYS A 6 30.75 -13.29 1.66
CA LYS A 6 29.62 -12.49 2.17
C LYS A 6 28.33 -13.22 1.81
N GLN A 7 27.70 -13.84 2.79
CA GLN A 7 26.33 -14.33 2.66
C GLN A 7 25.43 -13.12 2.45
N SER A 8 24.90 -12.96 1.24
CA SER A 8 23.79 -12.07 0.97
C SER A 8 22.55 -12.70 1.62
N LEU A 9 22.21 -12.26 2.83
CA LEU A 9 20.91 -12.54 3.40
C LEU A 9 19.88 -11.84 2.50
N ASN A 10 19.11 -12.61 1.75
CA ASN A 10 17.84 -12.15 1.22
C ASN A 10 16.94 -11.84 2.43
N LEU A 11 17.04 -10.63 2.96
CA LEU A 11 16.06 -10.10 3.88
C LEU A 11 14.79 -9.94 3.05
N VAL A 12 13.87 -10.90 3.20
CA VAL A 12 12.46 -10.63 2.91
C VAL A 12 12.13 -9.44 3.81
N THR A 13 11.99 -8.25 3.22
CA THR A 13 11.65 -7.04 3.98
C THR A 13 10.29 -7.30 4.60
N ALA A 14 10.28 -7.65 5.89
CA ALA A 14 9.06 -7.84 6.63
C ALA A 14 8.25 -6.53 6.55
N SER A 15 6.96 -6.65 6.27
CA SER A 15 6.09 -5.48 6.24
C SER A 15 6.16 -4.76 7.59
N PRO A 16 6.47 -3.45 7.63
CA PRO A 16 6.53 -2.67 8.86
C PRO A 16 5.16 -2.51 9.53
N SER A 17 4.06 -2.77 8.81
CA SER A 17 2.71 -2.84 9.39
C SER A 17 2.40 -4.19 10.05
N GLY A 18 3.23 -5.22 9.81
CA GLY A 18 2.98 -6.59 10.20
C GLY A 18 2.09 -7.38 9.22
N SER A 19 1.75 -6.82 8.05
CA SER A 19 0.96 -7.54 7.05
C SER A 19 1.74 -8.71 6.47
N THR A 20 1.04 -9.79 6.12
CA THR A 20 1.68 -11.03 5.65
C THR A 20 1.15 -11.47 4.29
N PRO A 21 2.00 -11.97 3.38
CA PRO A 21 1.54 -12.59 2.13
C PRO A 21 0.51 -13.72 2.33
N SER A 22 0.55 -14.41 3.48
CA SER A 22 -0.45 -15.43 3.84
C SER A 22 -1.86 -14.88 3.99
N GLU A 23 -2.03 -13.64 4.46
CA GLU A 23 -3.35 -12.99 4.53
C GLU A 23 -3.92 -12.77 3.13
N ALA A 24 -3.11 -12.24 2.22
CA ALA A 24 -3.50 -12.04 0.83
C ALA A 24 -3.85 -13.37 0.14
N GLN A 25 -3.03 -14.41 0.33
CA GLN A 25 -3.29 -15.73 -0.25
C GLN A 25 -4.60 -16.31 0.25
N ALA A 26 -4.82 -16.32 1.57
CA ALA A 26 -6.06 -16.84 2.16
C ALA A 26 -7.30 -16.09 1.65
N PHE A 27 -7.19 -14.77 1.47
CA PHE A 27 -8.26 -13.96 0.90
C PHE A 27 -8.53 -14.34 -0.57
N LEU A 28 -7.49 -14.43 -1.40
CA LEU A 28 -7.64 -14.76 -2.82
C LEU A 28 -8.25 -16.15 -3.01
N ASP A 29 -7.90 -17.11 -2.16
CA ASP A 29 -8.46 -18.47 -2.18
C ASP A 29 -9.94 -18.49 -1.76
N ALA A 30 -10.31 -17.68 -0.76
CA ALA A 30 -11.68 -17.56 -0.28
C ALA A 30 -12.60 -16.77 -1.23
N HIS A 31 -12.04 -15.84 -2.01
CA HIS A 31 -12.76 -14.93 -2.89
C HIS A 31 -12.25 -15.00 -4.34
N PRO A 32 -12.43 -16.12 -5.05
CA PRO A 32 -11.98 -16.28 -6.43
C PRO A 32 -12.66 -15.32 -7.42
N GLU A 33 -13.85 -14.81 -7.08
CA GLU A 33 -14.66 -13.89 -7.88
C GLU A 33 -14.16 -12.44 -7.87
N ILE A 34 -13.30 -12.05 -6.92
CA ILE A 34 -12.82 -10.67 -6.81
C ILE A 34 -11.77 -10.36 -7.88
N GLU A 35 -12.01 -9.33 -8.68
CA GLU A 35 -11.17 -9.00 -9.85
C GLU A 35 -10.23 -7.82 -9.61
N ALA A 36 -10.49 -7.01 -8.58
CA ALA A 36 -9.74 -5.81 -8.27
C ALA A 36 -9.81 -5.44 -6.78
N PHE A 37 -8.92 -4.56 -6.34
CA PHE A 37 -8.82 -4.13 -4.94
C PHE A 37 -8.72 -2.62 -4.84
N ASP A 38 -9.52 -2.04 -3.96
CA ASP A 38 -9.43 -0.64 -3.57
C ASP A 38 -8.35 -0.56 -2.47
N ILE A 39 -7.16 -0.04 -2.80
CA ILE A 39 -6.13 0.25 -1.78
C ILE A 39 -6.39 1.65 -1.25
N VAL A 40 -6.56 1.80 0.07
CA VAL A 40 -7.03 3.05 0.67
C VAL A 40 -6.10 3.49 1.80
N LEU A 41 -5.59 4.70 1.70
CA LEU A 41 -4.82 5.38 2.72
C LEU A 41 -5.66 6.54 3.27
N THR A 42 -5.78 6.64 4.59
CA THR A 42 -6.49 7.75 5.24
C THR A 42 -5.52 8.91 5.45
N ASP A 43 -5.85 10.08 4.88
CA ASP A 43 -5.03 11.29 5.05
C ASP A 43 -5.29 11.99 6.40
N ALA A 44 -4.61 13.13 6.62
CA ALA A 44 -4.75 13.92 7.84
C ALA A 44 -6.16 14.52 8.05
N ASN A 45 -6.96 14.62 6.99
CA ASN A 45 -8.35 15.10 7.04
C ASN A 45 -9.36 13.96 7.29
N GLY A 46 -8.89 12.71 7.40
CA GLY A 46 -9.75 11.53 7.51
C GLY A 46 -10.33 11.06 6.17
N VAL A 47 -9.87 11.60 5.04
CA VAL A 47 -10.33 11.23 3.71
C VAL A 47 -9.57 9.99 3.24
N GLY A 48 -10.30 8.97 2.81
CA GLY A 48 -9.73 7.79 2.16
C GLY A 48 -9.27 8.13 0.74
N ARG A 49 -7.98 7.98 0.48
CA ARG A 49 -7.33 8.26 -0.81
C ARG A 49 -6.60 7.03 -1.32
N GLY A 50 -6.60 6.82 -2.61
CA GLY A 50 -5.92 5.67 -3.19
C GLY A 50 -6.35 5.37 -4.61
N LYS A 51 -6.27 4.10 -4.99
CA LYS A 51 -6.58 3.65 -6.36
C LYS A 51 -7.07 2.22 -6.36
N ILE A 52 -7.70 1.85 -7.47
CA ILE A 52 -8.08 0.47 -7.75
C ILE A 52 -6.88 -0.23 -8.41
N VAL A 53 -6.46 -1.37 -7.86
CA VAL A 53 -5.44 -2.25 -8.43
C VAL A 53 -6.06 -3.56 -8.91
N ARG A 54 -5.44 -4.22 -9.87
CA ARG A 54 -5.91 -5.51 -10.41
C ARG A 54 -5.58 -6.64 -9.46
N ARG A 55 -6.35 -7.73 -9.55
CA ARG A 55 -6.18 -8.91 -8.66
C ARG A 55 -4.75 -9.42 -8.56
N HIS A 56 -4.04 -9.49 -9.69
CA HIS A 56 -2.66 -10.00 -9.74
C HIS A 56 -1.63 -9.07 -9.07
N GLU A 57 -1.98 -7.80 -8.81
CA GLU A 57 -1.11 -6.85 -8.11
C GLU A 57 -1.17 -7.03 -6.59
N LEU A 58 -2.20 -7.69 -6.04
CA LEU A 58 -2.39 -7.78 -4.59
C LEU A 58 -1.17 -8.42 -3.89
N MET A 59 -0.67 -9.53 -4.42
CA MET A 59 0.41 -10.28 -3.78
C MET A 59 1.70 -9.46 -3.68
N SER A 60 2.08 -8.77 -4.76
CA SER A 60 3.29 -7.95 -4.76
C SER A 60 3.20 -6.76 -3.79
N ILE A 61 1.99 -6.25 -3.53
CA ILE A 61 1.76 -5.21 -2.51
C ILE A 61 1.99 -5.76 -1.10
N PHE A 62 1.57 -7.00 -0.81
CA PHE A 62 1.82 -7.63 0.50
C PHE A 62 3.27 -8.05 0.70
N GLU A 63 4.00 -8.36 -0.38
CA GLU A 63 5.41 -8.74 -0.33
C GLU A 63 6.38 -7.55 -0.29
N GLY A 64 6.04 -6.46 -1.00
CA GLY A 64 6.98 -5.38 -1.26
C GLY A 64 6.46 -3.97 -1.00
N GLY A 65 5.20 -3.83 -0.57
CA GLY A 65 4.51 -2.54 -0.46
C GLY A 65 4.22 -1.90 -1.82
N ARG A 66 3.62 -0.71 -1.80
CA ARG A 66 3.29 0.08 -2.98
C ARG A 66 3.87 1.48 -2.86
N HIS A 67 4.62 1.92 -3.87
CA HIS A 67 5.05 3.31 -3.97
C HIS A 67 3.85 4.23 -4.20
N MET A 68 3.78 5.29 -3.40
CA MET A 68 2.73 6.30 -3.38
C MET A 68 3.37 7.67 -3.07
N PRO A 69 2.91 8.75 -3.72
CA PRO A 69 3.47 10.08 -3.51
C PRO A 69 3.21 10.55 -2.08
N ILE A 70 4.21 11.15 -1.44
CA ILE A 70 4.08 11.67 -0.07
C ILE A 70 3.07 12.81 0.02
N SER A 71 2.88 13.57 -1.07
CA SER A 71 1.92 14.67 -1.17
C SER A 71 0.49 14.28 -0.79
N ILE A 72 0.10 13.00 -0.96
CA ILE A 72 -1.24 12.51 -0.61
C ILE A 72 -1.59 12.71 0.88
N LEU A 73 -0.59 12.84 1.75
CA LEU A 73 -0.75 13.14 3.19
C LEU A 73 -0.86 14.63 3.50
N GLY A 74 -0.62 15.50 2.52
CA GLY A 74 -0.59 16.96 2.64
C GLY A 74 -1.64 17.68 1.78
N LEU A 75 -2.69 16.98 1.35
CA LEU A 75 -3.79 17.57 0.59
C LEU A 75 -4.77 18.30 1.50
N ASP A 76 -5.49 19.27 0.95
CA ASP A 76 -6.63 19.89 1.63
C ASP A 76 -7.87 18.97 1.62
N ILE A 77 -8.97 19.46 2.19
CA ILE A 77 -10.23 18.72 2.26
C ILE A 77 -10.86 18.44 0.89
N THR A 78 -10.57 19.26 -0.12
CA THR A 78 -11.05 19.07 -1.50
C THR A 78 -10.16 18.14 -2.30
N GLY A 79 -8.95 17.85 -1.79
CA GLY A 79 -7.95 17.02 -2.43
C GLY A 79 -6.95 17.81 -3.28
N GLU A 80 -6.88 19.13 -3.09
CA GLU A 80 -5.93 20.00 -3.75
C GLU A 80 -4.61 20.05 -2.97
N ASP A 81 -3.54 20.29 -3.72
CA ASP A 81 -2.20 20.42 -3.19
C ASP A 81 -2.06 21.71 -2.35
N VAL A 82 -1.61 21.58 -1.11
CA VAL A 82 -1.33 22.73 -0.25
C VAL A 82 0.13 23.14 -0.43
N HIS A 83 0.37 24.30 -1.03
CA HIS A 83 1.71 24.76 -1.38
C HIS A 83 2.63 24.86 -0.14
N GLU A 84 2.10 25.32 0.99
CA GLU A 84 2.81 25.54 2.25
C GLU A 84 3.37 24.26 2.87
N THR A 85 2.91 23.08 2.45
CA THR A 85 3.49 21.80 2.87
C THR A 85 4.91 21.60 2.35
N GLY A 86 5.28 22.28 1.26
CA GLY A 86 6.57 22.13 0.59
C GLY A 86 6.77 20.78 -0.12
N LEU A 87 5.83 19.83 -0.01
CA LEU A 87 6.01 18.45 -0.47
C LEU A 87 6.20 18.35 -2.00
N ILE A 88 5.52 19.21 -2.75
CA ILE A 88 5.55 19.18 -4.21
C ILE A 88 6.58 20.18 -4.75
N TRP A 89 6.40 21.46 -4.47
CA TRP A 89 7.24 22.52 -5.06
C TRP A 89 8.64 22.64 -4.46
N THR A 90 8.86 22.19 -3.21
CA THR A 90 10.19 22.29 -2.57
C THR A 90 10.95 20.97 -2.66
N THR A 91 10.29 19.82 -2.46
CA THR A 91 10.95 18.51 -2.42
C THR A 91 10.72 17.64 -3.66
N GLY A 92 9.80 18.00 -4.56
CA GLY A 92 9.58 17.29 -5.82
C GLY A 92 8.69 16.05 -5.75
N ASP A 93 7.81 15.96 -4.75
CA ASP A 93 6.86 14.86 -4.49
C ASP A 93 7.48 13.46 -4.55
N GLY A 94 8.34 13.17 -3.57
CA GLY A 94 8.96 11.86 -3.45
C GLY A 94 7.96 10.77 -3.07
N ASP A 95 8.19 9.56 -3.57
CA ASP A 95 7.39 8.40 -3.16
C ASP A 95 7.83 7.88 -1.79
N LEU A 96 6.84 7.59 -0.94
CA LEU A 96 7.00 6.68 0.19
C LEU A 96 6.40 5.31 -0.14
N ARG A 97 6.75 4.33 0.68
CA ARG A 97 6.21 2.97 0.54
C ARG A 97 5.03 2.78 1.48
N ALA A 98 3.86 2.53 0.90
CA ALA A 98 2.65 2.17 1.62
C ALA A 98 2.54 0.64 1.76
N TRP A 99 2.17 0.18 2.93
CA TRP A 99 2.01 -1.24 3.26
C TRP A 99 0.57 -1.54 3.73
N PRO A 100 0.02 -2.72 3.43
CA PRO A 100 -1.31 -3.11 3.90
C PRO A 100 -1.40 -3.09 5.43
N ILE A 101 -2.53 -2.70 5.99
CA ILE A 101 -2.81 -2.85 7.43
C ILE A 101 -3.40 -4.25 7.66
N PRO A 102 -2.81 -5.08 8.53
CA PRO A 102 -3.29 -6.44 8.78
C PRO A 102 -4.77 -6.50 9.17
N GLY A 103 -5.49 -7.48 8.64
CA GLY A 103 -6.89 -7.75 8.97
C GLY A 103 -7.89 -6.76 8.36
N THR A 104 -7.43 -5.87 7.47
CA THR A 104 -8.30 -4.91 6.78
C THR A 104 -8.66 -5.31 5.35
N LEU A 105 -8.07 -6.41 4.85
CA LEU A 105 -8.41 -6.95 3.54
C LEU A 105 -9.78 -7.65 3.59
N VAL A 106 -10.78 -7.04 2.98
CA VAL A 106 -12.18 -7.48 3.03
C VAL A 106 -12.86 -7.40 1.65
N PRO A 107 -13.87 -8.23 1.35
CA PRO A 107 -14.69 -8.05 0.16
C PRO A 107 -15.52 -6.76 0.27
N LEU A 108 -15.69 -6.04 -0.84
CA LEU A 108 -16.61 -4.91 -0.92
C LEU A 108 -18.01 -5.37 -1.34
N PHE A 109 -19.02 -4.85 -0.66
CA PHE A 109 -20.40 -5.11 -1.01
C PHE A 109 -20.86 -4.20 -2.17
N GLY A 110 -21.62 -4.75 -3.11
CA GLY A 110 -22.32 -3.98 -4.15
C GLY A 110 -21.45 -3.42 -5.28
N THR A 111 -20.20 -3.89 -5.42
CA THR A 111 -19.31 -3.49 -6.52
C THR A 111 -19.47 -4.38 -7.74
N GLN A 112 -19.48 -3.78 -8.94
CA GLN A 112 -19.40 -4.50 -10.21
C GLN A 112 -18.28 -3.89 -11.08
N PRO A 113 -17.24 -4.66 -11.47
CA PRO A 113 -16.97 -6.06 -11.08
C PRO A 113 -16.75 -6.22 -9.56
N PRO A 114 -16.83 -7.45 -9.01
CA PRO A 114 -16.57 -7.69 -7.59
C PRO A 114 -15.16 -7.23 -7.20
N ARG A 115 -15.06 -6.46 -6.10
CA ARG A 115 -13.79 -5.93 -5.59
C ARG A 115 -13.59 -6.26 -4.12
N GLY A 116 -12.34 -6.25 -3.69
CA GLY A 116 -11.96 -6.17 -2.27
C GLY A 116 -11.48 -4.77 -1.91
N GLN A 117 -11.24 -4.52 -0.64
CA GLN A 117 -10.59 -3.32 -0.13
C GLN A 117 -9.54 -3.70 0.90
N VAL A 118 -8.45 -2.94 0.96
CA VAL A 118 -7.45 -3.03 2.04
C VAL A 118 -7.00 -1.63 2.43
N LEU A 119 -6.88 -1.39 3.74
CA LEU A 119 -6.34 -0.14 4.24
C LEU A 119 -4.81 -0.16 4.19
N MET A 120 -4.19 0.99 4.00
CA MET A 120 -2.76 1.17 3.79
C MET A 120 -2.19 2.18 4.78
N ALA A 121 -0.93 1.98 5.18
CA ALA A 121 -0.16 2.95 5.95
C ALA A 121 1.20 3.20 5.30
N MET A 122 1.68 4.45 5.32
CA MET A 122 2.99 4.84 4.80
C MET A 122 4.07 4.74 5.88
N TYR A 123 5.27 4.32 5.47
CA TYR A 123 6.43 4.19 6.34
C TYR A 123 7.64 4.82 5.66
N HIS A 124 8.47 5.51 6.45
CA HIS A 124 9.83 5.85 6.06
C HIS A 124 10.69 4.58 6.11
N LEU A 125 11.51 4.35 5.07
CA LEU A 125 12.48 3.26 5.02
C LEU A 125 13.81 3.66 5.65
#